data_AF-A0A4Q0SX36-F1
#
_entry.id   AF-A0A4Q0SX36-F1
#
_cell.length_a   1.000
_cell.length_b   1.000
_cell.length_c   1.000
_cell.angle_alpha   90.00
_cell.angle_beta   90.00
_cell.angle_gamma   90.00
#
_symmetry.space_group_name_H-M   'P 1'
#
loop_
_entity.id
_entity.type
_entity.pdbx_description
1 polymer ?
#
loop_
_entity_poly.entity_id
_entity_poly.type
_entity_poly.pdbx_seq_one_letter_code
_entity_poly.pdbx_strand_id
1 'polypeptide(L)'
;MTDEPGLLQDADAIERAFGGENRNRLLDLYFQTPDREEVSPATAWRHVYRLLLWSDPTTGLAHCYESDKSQPGKAWYSRSLAFHDWACTELGTAPAGLAQEIDWLFIKACADLASAMLRREARLTQAAGKQRDGYDGRGFPEPGADPELAAIIRGAIAGYLVKDPPEEIWHEVTQKVRQYLAVQNKRKNLVGEGFEDVLAQTVRRACKVPQDQVFTRSLLYEIPGFNRAKSGGKENKVDVAIVRPSMRTIVTAKWSVRADREKQFPTEYEEYCNAESANQKFQYVFVTNEFDPARLMRACEVLFRNNLMFDHVVHINTNGIRAAYGELPADGGRATDSRRRVIEHIDSGRLISLERWLTTLSTQ
;
A
#
# COMPACT_ATOMS: atom_id res chain seq x y z
N MET A 1 -40.01 -11.09 -4.97
CA MET A 1 -39.08 -9.95 -4.82
C MET A 1 -37.93 -10.49 -4.00
N THR A 2 -37.02 -11.17 -4.69
CA THR A 2 -35.87 -11.85 -4.10
C THR A 2 -34.76 -10.82 -3.98
N ASP A 3 -34.55 -10.30 -2.77
CA ASP A 3 -33.31 -9.59 -2.44
C ASP A 3 -32.17 -10.58 -2.65
N GLU A 4 -31.39 -10.40 -3.72
CA GLU A 4 -30.18 -11.20 -3.94
C GLU A 4 -29.14 -10.80 -2.88
N PRO A 5 -28.76 -11.70 -1.97
CA PRO A 5 -27.87 -11.37 -0.86
C PRO A 5 -26.49 -10.87 -1.30
N GLY A 6 -26.06 -11.14 -2.54
CA GLY A 6 -24.80 -10.64 -3.09
C GLY A 6 -24.80 -9.14 -3.39
N LEU A 7 -25.91 -8.57 -3.86
CA LEU A 7 -26.01 -7.15 -4.23
C LEU A 7 -25.98 -6.22 -3.00
N LEU A 8 -26.53 -6.69 -1.87
CA LEU A 8 -26.53 -5.94 -0.61
C LEU A 8 -25.13 -5.94 0.05
N GLN A 9 -24.41 -7.06 0.00
CA GLN A 9 -23.02 -7.14 0.50
C GLN A 9 -22.06 -6.24 -0.31
N ASP A 10 -22.22 -6.18 -1.63
CA ASP A 10 -21.42 -5.30 -2.48
C ASP A 10 -21.73 -3.82 -2.21
N ALA A 11 -22.99 -3.48 -1.93
CA ALA A 11 -23.38 -2.11 -1.59
C ALA A 11 -22.76 -1.64 -0.26
N ASP A 12 -22.81 -2.48 0.78
CA ASP A 12 -22.26 -2.19 2.11
C ASP A 12 -20.73 -2.11 2.11
N ALA A 13 -20.07 -2.98 1.34
CA ALA A 13 -18.62 -2.90 1.14
C ALA A 13 -18.23 -1.55 0.49
N ILE A 14 -18.97 -1.11 -0.52
CA ILE A 14 -18.72 0.17 -1.20
C ILE A 14 -18.99 1.38 -0.29
N GLU A 15 -19.96 1.31 0.64
CA GLU A 15 -20.16 2.37 1.64
C GLU A 15 -18.91 2.57 2.54
N ARG A 16 -18.15 1.50 2.79
CA ARG A 16 -16.83 1.53 3.41
C ARG A 16 -15.71 1.37 2.38
N ALA A 17 -15.66 2.28 1.41
CA ALA A 17 -14.77 2.18 0.24
C ALA A 17 -13.28 1.87 0.51
N PHE A 18 -12.74 2.24 1.67
CA PHE A 18 -11.34 1.94 2.07
C PHE A 18 -11.21 0.79 3.08
N GLY A 19 -12.31 0.15 3.47
CA GLY A 19 -12.36 -0.96 4.42
C GLY A 19 -11.90 -2.29 3.82
N GLY A 20 -11.59 -3.25 4.68
CA GLY A 20 -11.03 -4.56 4.28
C GLY A 20 -11.89 -5.35 3.30
N GLU A 21 -13.21 -5.34 3.47
CA GLU A 21 -14.15 -6.03 2.57
C GLU A 21 -14.06 -5.48 1.13
N ASN A 22 -14.12 -4.16 0.97
CA ASN A 22 -14.01 -3.56 -0.36
C ASN A 22 -12.62 -3.76 -0.98
N ARG A 23 -11.56 -3.69 -0.17
CA ARG A 23 -10.20 -3.97 -0.67
C ARG A 23 -10.08 -5.40 -1.18
N ASN A 24 -10.59 -6.39 -0.46
CA ASN A 24 -10.59 -7.78 -0.90
C ASN A 24 -11.37 -7.95 -2.20
N ARG A 25 -12.58 -7.36 -2.30
CA ARG A 25 -13.37 -7.34 -3.55
C ARG A 25 -12.60 -6.73 -4.71
N LEU A 26 -11.94 -5.60 -4.49
CA LEU A 26 -11.12 -4.92 -5.50
C LEU A 26 -9.89 -5.75 -5.90
N LEU A 27 -9.25 -6.44 -4.96
CA LEU A 27 -8.14 -7.34 -5.26
C LEU A 27 -8.59 -8.55 -6.09
N ASP A 28 -9.74 -9.15 -5.76
CA ASP A 28 -10.29 -10.23 -6.55
C ASP A 28 -10.64 -9.76 -7.97
N LEU A 29 -11.28 -8.59 -8.10
CA LEU A 29 -11.52 -7.96 -9.40
C LEU A 29 -10.23 -7.71 -10.19
N TYR A 30 -9.18 -7.23 -9.52
CA TYR A 30 -7.88 -7.02 -10.14
C TYR A 30 -7.33 -8.34 -10.70
N PHE A 31 -7.24 -9.39 -9.89
CA PHE A 31 -6.63 -10.65 -10.29
C PHE A 31 -7.49 -11.52 -11.23
N GLN A 32 -8.81 -11.27 -11.33
CA GLN A 32 -9.70 -11.95 -12.27
C GLN A 32 -9.73 -11.30 -13.66
N THR A 33 -9.06 -10.16 -13.86
CA THR A 33 -9.02 -9.48 -15.16
C THR A 33 -8.24 -10.34 -16.19
N PRO A 34 -8.86 -10.79 -17.30
CA PRO A 34 -8.28 -11.80 -18.21
C PRO A 34 -6.94 -11.43 -18.86
N ASP A 35 -6.70 -10.14 -19.12
CA ASP A 35 -5.51 -9.67 -19.84
C ASP A 35 -4.29 -9.43 -18.94
N ARG A 36 -4.36 -9.83 -17.66
CA ARG A 36 -3.24 -9.64 -16.73
C ARG A 36 -2.26 -10.80 -16.79
N GLU A 37 -0.98 -10.45 -16.65
CA GLU A 37 0.12 -11.39 -16.45
C GLU A 37 -0.21 -12.36 -15.29
N GLU A 38 0.15 -13.64 -15.45
CA GLU A 38 -0.03 -14.63 -14.39
C GLU A 38 0.81 -14.25 -13.16
N VAL A 39 0.24 -14.45 -11.97
CA VAL A 39 0.94 -14.21 -10.72
C VAL A 39 1.87 -15.38 -10.42
N SER A 40 3.17 -15.18 -10.66
CA SER A 40 4.25 -16.12 -10.35
C SER A 40 5.26 -15.46 -9.42
N PRO A 41 6.21 -16.20 -8.81
CA PRO A 41 7.29 -15.58 -8.06
C PRO A 41 8.03 -14.47 -8.83
N ALA A 42 8.27 -14.67 -10.13
CA ALA A 42 9.01 -13.71 -10.98
C ALA A 42 8.23 -12.42 -11.26
N THR A 43 6.91 -12.51 -11.35
CA THR A 43 6.03 -11.41 -11.80
C THR A 43 5.28 -10.74 -10.63
N ALA A 44 5.21 -11.40 -9.47
CA ALA A 44 4.52 -10.97 -8.27
C ALA A 44 4.75 -9.49 -7.91
N TRP A 45 6.01 -9.05 -7.93
CA TRP A 45 6.39 -7.69 -7.55
C TRP A 45 5.76 -6.62 -8.47
N ARG A 46 5.56 -6.94 -9.76
CA ARG A 46 4.91 -6.02 -10.71
C ARG A 46 3.47 -5.77 -10.31
N HIS A 47 2.75 -6.80 -9.86
CA HIS A 47 1.39 -6.64 -9.36
C HIS A 47 1.34 -5.80 -8.08
N VAL A 48 2.30 -5.98 -7.16
CA VAL A 48 2.42 -5.14 -5.95
C VAL A 48 2.57 -3.67 -6.34
N TYR A 49 3.43 -3.35 -7.31
CA TYR A 49 3.61 -1.97 -7.78
C TYR A 49 2.38 -1.43 -8.50
N ARG A 50 1.78 -2.18 -9.42
CA ARG A 50 0.54 -1.77 -10.09
C ARG A 50 -0.60 -1.48 -9.11
N LEU A 51 -0.69 -2.23 -8.01
CA LEU A 51 -1.72 -2.06 -7.00
C LEU A 51 -1.46 -0.90 -6.04
N LEU A 52 -0.20 -0.67 -5.62
CA LEU A 52 0.12 0.15 -4.45
C LEU A 52 1.17 1.24 -4.67
N LEU A 53 2.06 1.12 -5.67
CA LEU A 53 2.99 2.20 -6.00
C LEU A 53 2.18 3.38 -6.52
N TRP A 54 2.63 4.61 -6.26
CA TRP A 54 1.93 5.79 -6.75
C TRP A 54 2.86 6.84 -7.32
N SER A 55 2.31 7.72 -8.16
CA SER A 55 3.00 8.92 -8.59
C SER A 55 2.87 10.02 -7.56
N ASP A 56 4.00 10.57 -7.14
CA ASP A 56 4.06 11.72 -6.25
C ASP A 56 3.39 12.93 -6.93
N PRO A 57 2.37 13.55 -6.30
CA PRO A 57 1.62 14.63 -6.94
C PRO A 57 2.44 15.89 -7.17
N THR A 58 3.57 16.06 -6.46
CA THR A 58 4.41 17.27 -6.56
C THR A 58 5.46 17.16 -7.65
N THR A 59 6.00 15.95 -7.88
CA THR A 59 7.04 15.73 -8.90
C THR A 59 6.52 15.03 -10.15
N GLY A 60 5.36 14.39 -10.08
CA GLY A 60 4.82 13.51 -11.15
C GLY A 60 5.54 12.16 -11.25
N LEU A 61 6.60 11.92 -10.48
CA LEU A 61 7.43 10.72 -10.56
C LEU A 61 6.91 9.60 -9.65
N ALA A 62 7.37 8.37 -9.90
CA ALA A 62 7.06 7.24 -9.04
C ALA A 62 7.60 7.50 -7.63
N HIS A 63 6.77 7.34 -6.61
CA HIS A 63 7.15 7.66 -5.24
C HIS A 63 8.06 6.58 -4.67
N CYS A 64 9.32 6.93 -4.43
CA CYS A 64 10.28 6.08 -3.72
C CYS A 64 10.78 6.69 -2.40
N TYR A 65 10.58 7.99 -2.17
CA TYR A 65 11.07 8.68 -0.97
C TYR A 65 10.27 9.94 -0.64
N GLU A 66 10.50 10.51 0.55
CA GLU A 66 9.84 11.71 1.07
C GLU A 66 9.76 12.84 0.01
N SER A 67 8.53 13.30 -0.29
CA SER A 67 8.24 14.21 -1.40
C SER A 67 9.06 15.50 -1.35
N ASP A 68 9.25 16.08 -0.16
CA ASP A 68 10.01 17.32 0.05
C ASP A 68 11.52 17.15 -0.26
N LYS A 69 12.03 15.92 -0.14
CA LYS A 69 13.42 15.57 -0.45
C LYS A 69 13.63 15.23 -1.90
N SER A 70 12.56 14.89 -2.61
CA SER A 70 12.56 14.44 -4.00
C SER A 70 12.25 15.56 -5.00
N GLN A 71 12.10 16.82 -4.57
CA GLN A 71 11.86 17.96 -5.46
C GLN A 71 13.06 18.29 -6.36
N PRO A 72 12.87 18.90 -7.55
CA PRO A 72 13.95 19.42 -8.38
C PRO A 72 14.98 20.23 -7.58
N GLY A 73 16.27 19.97 -7.82
CA GLY A 73 17.38 20.58 -7.08
C GLY A 73 17.70 19.95 -5.72
N LYS A 74 16.92 18.96 -5.27
CA LYS A 74 17.22 18.18 -4.05
C LYS A 74 17.96 16.89 -4.35
N ALA A 75 18.63 16.35 -3.33
CA ALA A 75 19.52 15.19 -3.44
C ALA A 75 18.84 13.87 -3.85
N TRP A 76 17.51 13.77 -3.75
CA TRP A 76 16.76 12.57 -4.14
C TRP A 76 16.05 12.69 -5.49
N TYR A 77 16.05 13.86 -6.13
CA TYR A 77 15.32 14.03 -7.40
C TYR A 77 15.89 13.14 -8.52
N SER A 78 17.22 13.13 -8.69
CA SER A 78 17.87 12.27 -9.69
C SER A 78 17.63 10.77 -9.42
N ARG A 79 17.57 10.37 -8.16
CA ARG A 79 17.24 8.98 -7.77
C ARG A 79 15.79 8.63 -8.09
N SER A 80 14.88 9.57 -7.86
CA SER A 80 13.47 9.41 -8.17
C SER A 80 13.26 9.31 -9.69
N LEU A 81 14.02 10.06 -10.48
CA LEU A 81 14.04 9.93 -11.94
C LEU A 81 14.55 8.55 -12.38
N ALA A 82 15.69 8.10 -11.85
CA ALA A 82 16.26 6.81 -12.18
C ALA A 82 15.34 5.64 -11.80
N PHE A 83 14.73 5.70 -10.61
CA PHE A 83 13.74 4.71 -10.19
C PHE A 83 12.49 4.75 -11.08
N HIS A 84 11.98 5.93 -11.41
CA HIS A 84 10.81 6.08 -12.26
C HIS A 84 11.06 5.51 -13.66
N ASP A 85 12.20 5.83 -14.28
CA ASP A 85 12.60 5.29 -15.58
C ASP A 85 12.71 3.75 -15.58
N TRP A 86 13.37 3.20 -14.56
CA TRP A 86 13.44 1.76 -14.35
C TRP A 86 12.06 1.13 -14.19
N ALA A 87 11.20 1.70 -13.35
CA ALA A 87 9.85 1.19 -13.11
C ALA A 87 9.00 1.21 -14.40
N CYS A 88 9.15 2.26 -15.22
CA CYS A 88 8.47 2.36 -16.51
C CYS A 88 8.92 1.27 -17.48
N THR A 89 10.24 1.08 -17.60
CA THR A 89 10.83 0.05 -18.45
C THR A 89 10.34 -1.34 -18.05
N GLU A 90 10.41 -1.68 -16.76
CA GLU A 90 10.03 -3.01 -16.27
C GLU A 90 8.52 -3.28 -16.30
N LEU A 91 7.69 -2.24 -16.19
CA LEU A 91 6.24 -2.36 -16.30
C LEU A 91 5.74 -2.21 -17.74
N GLY A 92 6.62 -1.94 -18.70
CA GLY A 92 6.30 -1.81 -20.11
C GLY A 92 5.47 -0.56 -20.44
N THR A 93 5.66 0.54 -19.72
CA THR A 93 4.93 1.80 -19.90
C THR A 93 5.85 2.96 -20.24
N ALA A 94 5.34 3.95 -20.97
CA ALA A 94 6.03 5.22 -21.13
C ALA A 94 6.08 5.99 -19.80
N PRO A 95 7.11 6.83 -19.56
CA PRO A 95 7.22 7.65 -18.35
C PRO A 95 5.98 8.47 -18.02
N ALA A 96 5.41 9.15 -19.02
CA ALA A 96 4.19 9.95 -18.85
C ALA A 96 2.93 9.11 -18.54
N GLY A 97 2.95 7.81 -18.90
CA GLY A 97 1.83 6.88 -18.73
C GLY A 97 1.86 6.07 -17.43
N LEU A 98 2.94 6.17 -16.63
CA LEU A 98 3.08 5.31 -15.45
C LEU A 98 1.96 5.53 -14.42
N ALA A 99 1.52 6.78 -14.23
CA ALA A 99 0.52 7.13 -13.23
C ALA A 99 -0.84 6.43 -13.45
N GLN A 100 -1.12 6.01 -14.69
CA GLN A 100 -2.33 5.30 -15.09
C GLN A 100 -2.22 3.78 -14.84
N GLU A 101 -0.98 3.27 -14.76
CA GLU A 101 -0.68 1.84 -14.63
C GLU A 101 -0.47 1.39 -13.16
N ILE A 102 -0.28 2.35 -12.26
CA ILE A 102 -0.03 2.14 -10.82
C ILE A 102 -1.16 2.74 -9.97
N ASP A 103 -1.06 2.57 -8.65
CA ASP A 103 -2.00 3.11 -7.66
C ASP A 103 -3.45 2.59 -7.84
N TRP A 104 -3.58 1.43 -8.52
CA TRP A 104 -4.86 0.92 -8.98
C TRP A 104 -5.85 0.73 -7.84
N LEU A 105 -5.40 0.19 -6.70
CA LEU A 105 -6.28 -0.09 -5.56
C LEU A 105 -6.84 1.21 -4.97
N PHE A 106 -6.01 2.25 -4.87
CA PHE A 106 -6.43 3.56 -4.39
C PHE A 106 -7.41 4.23 -5.37
N ILE A 107 -7.11 4.20 -6.66
CA ILE A 107 -7.95 4.80 -7.71
C ILE A 107 -9.35 4.15 -7.70
N LYS A 108 -9.42 2.82 -7.61
CA LYS A 108 -10.71 2.11 -7.56
C LYS A 108 -11.46 2.35 -6.25
N ALA A 109 -10.78 2.36 -5.11
CA ALA A 109 -11.41 2.73 -3.83
C ALA A 109 -11.95 4.17 -3.84
N CYS A 110 -11.27 5.10 -4.51
CA CYS A 110 -11.79 6.46 -4.71
C CYS A 110 -13.05 6.48 -5.59
N ALA A 111 -13.09 5.69 -6.66
CA ALA A 111 -14.28 5.58 -7.52
C ALA A 111 -15.48 4.98 -6.76
N ASP A 112 -15.24 3.96 -5.93
CA ASP A 112 -16.25 3.38 -5.04
C ASP A 112 -16.76 4.40 -4.03
N LEU A 113 -15.85 5.17 -3.40
CA LEU A 113 -16.22 6.24 -2.47
C LEU A 113 -17.09 7.31 -3.14
N ALA A 114 -16.71 7.76 -4.34
CA ALA A 114 -17.50 8.74 -5.09
C ALA A 114 -18.90 8.20 -5.39
N SER A 115 -19.00 6.94 -5.83
CA SER A 115 -20.27 6.27 -6.10
C SER A 115 -21.13 6.09 -4.83
N ALA A 116 -20.50 5.82 -3.69
CA ALA A 116 -21.19 5.75 -2.39
C ALA A 116 -21.71 7.13 -1.94
N MET A 117 -20.90 8.18 -2.12
CA MET A 117 -21.28 9.55 -1.78
C MET A 117 -22.45 10.04 -2.61
N LEU A 118 -22.46 9.81 -3.93
CA LEU A 118 -23.59 10.15 -4.80
C LEU A 118 -24.89 9.45 -4.39
N ARG A 119 -24.82 8.15 -4.05
CA ARG A 119 -25.98 7.40 -3.54
C ARG A 119 -26.48 7.95 -2.21
N ARG A 120 -25.55 8.28 -1.29
CA ARG A 120 -25.89 8.87 0.01
C ARG A 120 -26.53 10.24 -0.15
N GLU A 121 -25.99 11.08 -1.03
CA GLU A 121 -26.55 12.40 -1.35
C GLU A 121 -27.97 12.26 -1.90
N ALA A 122 -28.20 11.38 -2.88
CA ALA A 122 -29.55 11.13 -3.41
C ALA A 122 -30.55 10.69 -2.32
N ARG A 123 -30.15 9.80 -1.40
CA ARG A 123 -30.98 9.40 -0.25
C ARG A 123 -31.25 10.57 0.70
N LEU A 124 -30.23 11.39 0.98
CA LEU A 124 -30.34 12.57 1.84
C LEU A 124 -31.24 13.64 1.21
N THR A 125 -31.12 13.92 -0.07
CA THR A 125 -32.01 14.85 -0.80
C THR A 125 -33.44 14.36 -0.78
N GLN A 126 -33.69 13.06 -0.97
CA GLN A 126 -35.04 12.49 -0.88
C GLN A 126 -35.62 12.62 0.53
N ALA A 127 -34.83 12.33 1.57
CA ALA A 127 -35.25 12.46 2.96
C ALA A 127 -35.46 13.93 3.36
N ALA A 128 -34.56 14.82 2.92
CA ALA A 128 -34.66 16.25 3.13
C ALA A 128 -35.89 16.83 2.44
N GLY A 129 -36.22 16.40 1.21
CA GLY A 129 -37.46 16.77 0.53
C GLY A 129 -38.68 16.47 1.40
N LYS A 130 -38.83 15.20 1.83
CA LYS A 130 -39.93 14.78 2.73
C LYS A 130 -40.02 15.59 4.02
N GLN A 131 -38.87 16.01 4.58
CA GLN A 131 -38.83 16.82 5.81
C GLN A 131 -39.05 18.32 5.55
N ARG A 132 -38.75 18.80 4.33
CA ARG A 132 -38.86 20.19 3.90
C ARG A 132 -40.20 20.53 3.27
N ASP A 133 -41.03 19.54 2.91
CA ASP A 133 -42.37 19.74 2.33
C ASP A 133 -43.23 20.76 3.11
N GLY A 134 -43.09 20.85 4.44
CA GLY A 134 -43.80 21.84 5.28
C GLY A 134 -43.20 23.25 5.34
N TYR A 135 -42.05 23.49 4.71
CA TYR A 135 -41.26 24.72 4.77
C TYR A 135 -41.03 25.36 3.40
N ASP A 136 -41.77 24.92 2.38
CA ASP A 136 -41.65 25.42 1.02
C ASP A 136 -41.85 26.95 0.94
N GLY A 137 -41.04 27.60 0.10
CA GLY A 137 -41.07 29.05 -0.10
C GLY A 137 -40.47 29.90 1.03
N ARG A 138 -39.90 29.30 2.08
CA ARG A 138 -39.31 30.03 3.23
C ARG A 138 -37.81 30.33 3.10
N GLY A 139 -37.20 30.03 1.96
CA GLY A 139 -35.80 30.38 1.67
C GLY A 139 -34.76 29.64 2.51
N PHE A 140 -35.08 28.43 3.00
CA PHE A 140 -34.11 27.61 3.73
C PHE A 140 -32.98 27.14 2.80
N PRO A 141 -31.70 27.18 3.24
CA PRO A 141 -30.58 26.73 2.43
C PRO A 141 -30.70 25.25 2.08
N GLU A 142 -30.24 24.86 0.90
CA GLU A 142 -30.22 23.46 0.45
C GLU A 142 -29.14 22.66 1.22
N PRO A 143 -29.45 21.44 1.71
CA PRO A 143 -28.46 20.59 2.36
C PRO A 143 -27.30 20.26 1.41
N GLY A 144 -26.06 20.35 1.89
CA GLY A 144 -24.86 19.95 1.12
C GLY A 144 -24.30 21.01 0.17
N ALA A 145 -24.92 22.19 0.06
CA ALA A 145 -24.29 23.33 -0.60
C ALA A 145 -23.10 23.80 0.25
N ASP A 146 -21.88 23.44 -0.14
CA ASP A 146 -20.65 24.09 0.33
C ASP A 146 -20.31 25.22 -0.65
N PRO A 147 -20.62 26.49 -0.29
CA PRO A 147 -20.41 27.63 -1.17
C PRO A 147 -18.91 27.87 -1.45
N GLU A 148 -18.02 27.47 -0.54
CA GLU A 148 -16.57 27.60 -0.73
C GLU A 148 -16.05 26.60 -1.76
N LEU A 149 -16.45 25.33 -1.68
CA LEU A 149 -16.05 24.33 -2.69
C LEU A 149 -16.63 24.69 -4.07
N ALA A 150 -17.88 25.13 -4.12
CA ALA A 150 -18.51 25.60 -5.34
C ALA A 150 -17.82 26.86 -5.91
N ALA A 151 -17.29 27.74 -5.05
CA ALA A 151 -16.51 28.90 -5.46
C ALA A 151 -15.10 28.52 -5.96
N ILE A 152 -14.44 27.53 -5.37
CA ILE A 152 -13.16 27.00 -5.84
C ILE A 152 -13.30 26.38 -7.23
N ILE A 153 -14.32 25.52 -7.42
CA ILE A 153 -14.62 24.87 -8.71
C ILE A 153 -15.03 25.92 -9.75
N ARG A 154 -15.94 26.84 -9.41
CA ARG A 154 -16.34 27.91 -10.34
C ARG A 154 -15.18 28.83 -10.67
N GLY A 155 -14.38 29.25 -9.70
CA GLY A 155 -13.23 30.14 -9.94
C GLY A 155 -12.20 29.54 -10.89
N ALA A 156 -11.95 28.23 -10.80
CA ALA A 156 -10.99 27.55 -11.66
C ALA A 156 -11.50 27.29 -13.09
N ILE A 157 -12.82 27.05 -13.26
CA ILE A 157 -13.40 26.64 -14.56
C ILE A 157 -14.12 27.81 -15.27
N ALA A 158 -14.38 28.93 -14.59
CA ALA A 158 -15.16 30.06 -15.12
C ALA A 158 -14.61 30.63 -16.44
N GLY A 159 -13.29 30.65 -16.63
CA GLY A 159 -12.66 31.13 -17.86
C GLY A 159 -12.80 30.17 -19.06
N TYR A 160 -13.27 28.94 -18.82
CA TYR A 160 -13.24 27.83 -19.77
C TYR A 160 -14.62 27.16 -19.94
N LEU A 161 -15.71 27.82 -19.54
CA LEU A 161 -17.06 27.26 -19.71
C LEU A 161 -17.49 27.09 -21.19
N VAL A 162 -16.75 27.69 -22.13
CA VAL A 162 -17.05 27.67 -23.58
C VAL A 162 -15.94 27.01 -24.40
N LYS A 163 -14.80 26.66 -23.79
CA LYS A 163 -13.65 25.99 -24.42
C LYS A 163 -13.06 24.98 -23.48
N ASP A 164 -12.64 23.80 -23.96
CA ASP A 164 -11.97 22.84 -23.09
C ASP A 164 -10.79 23.50 -22.36
N PRO A 165 -10.71 23.37 -21.02
CA PRO A 165 -9.60 23.92 -20.27
C PRO A 165 -8.28 23.30 -20.74
N PRO A 166 -7.19 24.10 -20.82
CA PRO A 166 -5.85 23.56 -20.98
C PRO A 166 -5.54 22.50 -19.93
N GLU A 167 -4.72 21.51 -20.28
CA GLU A 167 -4.37 20.38 -19.40
C GLU A 167 -3.79 20.84 -18.05
N GLU A 168 -3.09 21.98 -18.05
CA GLU A 168 -2.54 22.66 -16.87
C GLU A 168 -3.62 23.11 -15.87
N ILE A 169 -4.78 23.55 -16.37
CA ILE A 169 -5.93 23.96 -15.54
C ILE A 169 -6.62 22.75 -14.93
N TRP A 170 -6.73 21.65 -15.71
CA TRP A 170 -7.20 20.37 -15.18
C TRP A 170 -6.27 19.83 -14.10
N HIS A 171 -4.96 20.00 -14.27
CA HIS A 171 -3.97 19.64 -13.26
C HIS A 171 -4.17 20.46 -11.98
N GLU A 172 -4.38 21.78 -12.08
CA GLU A 172 -4.61 22.67 -10.94
C GLU A 172 -5.90 22.34 -10.18
N VAL A 173 -7.01 22.12 -10.89
CA VAL A 173 -8.29 21.69 -10.28
C VAL A 173 -8.13 20.34 -9.59
N THR A 174 -7.46 19.38 -10.25
CA THR A 174 -7.20 18.06 -9.69
C THR A 174 -6.32 18.15 -8.44
N GLN A 175 -5.29 19.00 -8.43
CA GLN A 175 -4.46 19.22 -7.25
C GLN A 175 -5.25 19.83 -6.10
N LYS A 176 -6.08 20.86 -6.35
CA LYS A 176 -6.90 21.50 -5.32
C LYS A 176 -7.97 20.56 -4.78
N VAL A 177 -8.60 19.74 -5.62
CA VAL A 177 -9.54 18.70 -5.20
C VAL A 177 -8.84 17.59 -4.41
N ARG A 178 -7.62 17.19 -4.80
CA ARG A 178 -6.79 16.22 -4.05
C ARG A 178 -6.28 16.76 -2.71
N GLN A 179 -6.08 18.07 -2.58
CA GLN A 179 -5.72 18.73 -1.33
C GLN A 179 -6.94 18.91 -0.42
N TYR A 180 -8.10 19.26 -1.00
CA TYR A 180 -9.35 19.46 -0.28
C TYR A 180 -9.97 18.13 0.20
N LEU A 181 -9.91 17.08 -0.62
CA LEU A 181 -10.24 15.74 -0.17
C LEU A 181 -9.08 15.25 0.70
N ALA A 182 -9.36 14.81 1.93
CA ALA A 182 -8.41 14.17 2.88
C ALA A 182 -7.82 12.82 2.39
N VAL A 183 -7.50 12.73 1.10
CA VAL A 183 -7.00 11.61 0.30
C VAL A 183 -5.63 11.15 0.77
N GLN A 184 -4.76 12.05 1.25
CA GLN A 184 -3.44 11.64 1.74
C GLN A 184 -3.50 10.79 3.00
N ASN A 185 -4.45 11.03 3.92
CA ASN A 185 -4.63 10.18 5.10
C ASN A 185 -5.32 8.85 4.72
N LYS A 186 -6.28 8.88 3.79
CA LYS A 186 -6.92 7.66 3.26
C LYS A 186 -5.93 6.77 2.51
N ARG A 187 -4.99 7.37 1.74
CA ARG A 187 -3.91 6.65 1.06
C ARG A 187 -2.96 5.99 2.06
N LYS A 188 -2.55 6.69 3.12
CA LYS A 188 -1.71 6.10 4.18
C LYS A 188 -2.36 4.86 4.81
N ASN A 189 -3.67 4.91 5.04
CA ASN A 189 -4.41 3.75 5.57
C ASN A 189 -4.50 2.61 4.55
N LEU A 190 -4.73 2.92 3.27
CA LEU A 190 -4.77 1.93 2.19
C LEU A 190 -3.41 1.28 1.95
N VAL A 191 -2.32 2.04 2.00
CA VAL A 191 -0.96 1.52 1.85
C VAL A 191 -0.49 0.75 3.10
N GLY A 192 -1.06 1.03 4.28
CA GLY A 192 -0.83 0.21 5.47
C GLY A 192 -1.48 -1.17 5.32
N GLU A 193 -2.79 -1.25 5.57
CA GLU A 193 -3.49 -2.54 5.58
C GLU A 193 -3.60 -3.17 4.19
N GLY A 194 -3.73 -2.37 3.13
CA GLY A 194 -3.80 -2.89 1.78
C GLY A 194 -2.48 -3.50 1.31
N PHE A 195 -1.33 -3.11 1.89
CA PHE A 195 -0.08 -3.79 1.61
C PHE A 195 -0.06 -5.21 2.16
N GLU A 196 -0.60 -5.41 3.36
CA GLU A 196 -0.76 -6.71 3.99
C GLU A 196 -1.70 -7.61 3.16
N ASP A 197 -2.84 -7.05 2.72
CA ASP A 197 -3.82 -7.75 1.87
C ASP A 197 -3.21 -8.16 0.51
N VAL A 198 -2.48 -7.24 -0.13
CA VAL A 198 -1.79 -7.49 -1.41
C VAL A 198 -0.72 -8.57 -1.26
N LEU A 199 0.08 -8.53 -0.18
CA LEU A 199 1.10 -9.56 0.07
C LEU A 199 0.47 -10.93 0.26
N ALA A 200 -0.61 -11.04 1.04
CA ALA A 200 -1.30 -12.31 1.22
C ALA A 200 -1.86 -12.87 -0.10
N GLN A 201 -2.50 -12.04 -0.93
CA GLN A 201 -2.99 -12.48 -2.24
C GLN A 201 -1.84 -12.88 -3.18
N THR A 202 -0.72 -12.15 -3.11
CA THR A 202 0.48 -12.45 -3.90
C THR A 202 1.08 -13.80 -3.50
N VAL A 203 1.27 -14.05 -2.19
CA VAL A 203 1.78 -15.33 -1.67
C VAL A 203 0.85 -16.48 -2.07
N ARG A 204 -0.46 -16.33 -1.86
CA ARG A 204 -1.45 -17.35 -2.21
C ARG A 204 -1.38 -17.75 -3.67
N ARG A 205 -1.25 -16.77 -4.58
CA ARG A 205 -1.27 -17.02 -6.03
C ARG A 205 0.09 -17.48 -6.55
N ALA A 206 1.16 -16.74 -6.24
CA ALA A 206 2.50 -17.05 -6.70
C ALA A 206 3.02 -18.40 -6.17
N CYS A 207 2.74 -18.72 -4.91
CA CYS A 207 3.21 -19.93 -4.25
C CYS A 207 2.13 -21.03 -4.16
N LYS A 208 0.94 -20.81 -4.74
CA LYS A 208 -0.21 -21.73 -4.70
C LYS A 208 -0.58 -22.18 -3.28
N VAL A 209 -0.44 -21.29 -2.31
CA VAL A 209 -0.76 -21.56 -0.90
C VAL A 209 -2.27 -21.47 -0.69
N PRO A 210 -2.92 -22.50 -0.11
CA PRO A 210 -4.33 -22.48 0.25
C PRO A 210 -4.73 -21.28 1.13
N GLN A 211 -5.98 -20.85 1.01
CA GLN A 211 -6.48 -19.67 1.74
C GLN A 211 -6.42 -19.83 3.26
N ASP A 212 -6.72 -21.02 3.75
CA ASP A 212 -6.72 -21.40 5.16
C ASP A 212 -5.31 -21.50 5.77
N GLN A 213 -4.27 -21.30 4.96
CA GLN A 213 -2.87 -21.31 5.37
C GLN A 213 -2.22 -19.93 5.33
N VAL A 214 -2.95 -18.89 4.90
CA VAL A 214 -2.47 -17.50 4.88
C VAL A 214 -3.43 -16.63 5.68
N PHE A 215 -2.91 -16.05 6.75
CA PHE A 215 -3.66 -15.27 7.73
C PHE A 215 -3.24 -13.80 7.64
N THR A 216 -4.19 -12.89 7.46
CA THR A 216 -3.94 -11.45 7.41
C THR A 216 -4.56 -10.76 8.61
N ARG A 217 -3.77 -9.99 9.35
CA ARG A 217 -4.22 -9.21 10.54
C ARG A 217 -4.94 -10.06 11.59
N SER A 218 -4.64 -11.35 11.63
CA SER A 218 -5.19 -12.28 12.61
C SER A 218 -4.56 -12.04 13.97
N LEU A 219 -5.34 -12.26 15.03
CA LEU A 219 -4.80 -12.20 16.38
C LEU A 219 -3.75 -13.31 16.55
N LEU A 220 -2.66 -13.00 17.23
CA LEU A 220 -1.52 -13.92 17.38
C LEU A 220 -1.93 -15.32 17.85
N TYR A 221 -2.88 -15.38 18.79
CA TYR A 221 -3.37 -16.62 19.38
C TYR A 221 -4.43 -17.36 18.54
N GLU A 222 -4.91 -16.75 17.44
CA GLU A 222 -5.77 -17.42 16.46
C GLU A 222 -4.94 -18.13 15.38
N ILE A 223 -3.65 -17.82 15.29
CA ILE A 223 -2.74 -18.43 14.32
C ILE A 223 -2.29 -19.81 14.85
N PRO A 224 -2.41 -20.89 14.06
CA PRO A 224 -2.01 -22.21 14.51
C PRO A 224 -0.53 -22.27 14.89
N GLY A 225 -0.21 -22.81 16.07
CA GLY A 225 1.15 -22.91 16.61
C GLY A 225 1.50 -21.89 17.70
N PHE A 226 0.55 -21.01 18.07
CA PHE A 226 0.67 -20.13 19.22
C PHE A 226 -0.29 -20.51 20.36
N ASN A 227 0.12 -20.19 21.58
CA ASN A 227 -0.68 -20.34 22.80
C ASN A 227 -1.83 -19.32 22.84
N ARG A 228 -2.89 -19.66 23.58
CA ARG A 228 -3.99 -18.72 23.88
C ARG A 228 -3.48 -17.48 24.62
N ALA A 229 -4.06 -16.32 24.33
CA ALA A 229 -3.73 -15.09 25.03
C ALA A 229 -3.93 -15.22 26.54
N LYS A 230 -3.02 -14.58 27.30
CA LYS A 230 -3.23 -14.34 28.74
C LYS A 230 -4.40 -13.37 28.90
N SER A 231 -5.30 -13.67 29.83
CA SER A 231 -6.45 -12.80 30.15
C SER A 231 -5.98 -11.37 30.46
N GLY A 232 -6.53 -10.37 29.76
CA GLY A 232 -6.18 -8.95 29.93
C GLY A 232 -4.93 -8.48 29.17
N GLY A 233 -4.30 -9.33 28.35
CA GLY A 233 -3.22 -8.92 27.47
C GLY A 233 -3.70 -8.00 26.33
N LYS A 234 -2.80 -7.14 25.84
CA LYS A 234 -3.07 -6.32 24.64
C LYS A 234 -3.23 -7.23 23.43
N GLU A 235 -4.21 -6.93 22.57
CA GLU A 235 -4.34 -7.60 21.28
C GLU A 235 -3.11 -7.32 20.42
N ASN A 236 -2.42 -8.40 20.02
CA ASN A 236 -1.36 -8.36 19.03
C ASN A 236 -1.88 -9.02 17.75
N LYS A 237 -1.96 -8.24 16.68
CA LYS A 237 -2.35 -8.71 15.35
C LYS A 237 -1.09 -8.86 14.51
N VAL A 238 -0.97 -10.00 13.86
CA VAL A 238 0.13 -10.27 12.92
C VAL A 238 -0.27 -9.77 11.55
N ASP A 239 0.57 -8.95 10.92
CA ASP A 239 0.32 -8.39 9.59
C ASP A 239 -0.02 -9.50 8.57
N VAL A 240 0.91 -10.46 8.37
CA VAL A 240 0.66 -11.69 7.59
C VAL A 240 1.34 -12.90 8.24
N ALA A 241 0.65 -14.04 8.32
CA ALA A 241 1.23 -15.32 8.69
C ALA A 241 0.97 -16.39 7.63
N ILE A 242 1.98 -17.22 7.37
CA ILE A 242 1.91 -18.35 6.44
C ILE A 242 2.18 -19.61 7.27
N VAL A 243 1.19 -20.50 7.36
CA VAL A 243 1.25 -21.70 8.21
C VAL A 243 1.00 -22.94 7.37
N ARG A 244 2.06 -23.70 7.13
CA ARG A 244 2.07 -24.98 6.40
C ARG A 244 2.68 -26.06 7.30
N PRO A 245 2.41 -27.36 7.05
CA PRO A 245 2.98 -28.44 7.85
C PRO A 245 4.51 -28.41 7.95
N SER A 246 5.21 -28.03 6.88
CA SER A 246 6.67 -27.96 6.79
C SER A 246 7.25 -26.58 7.12
N MET A 247 6.43 -25.52 7.18
CA MET A 247 6.92 -24.15 7.18
C MET A 247 5.95 -23.20 7.88
N ARG A 248 6.48 -22.36 8.77
CA ARG A 248 5.70 -21.39 9.52
C ARG A 248 6.42 -20.06 9.51
N THR A 249 5.80 -19.04 8.96
CA THR A 249 6.41 -17.73 8.72
C THR A 249 5.50 -16.63 9.23
N ILE A 250 6.04 -15.75 10.07
CA ILE A 250 5.46 -14.48 10.47
C ILE A 250 6.10 -13.39 9.62
N VAL A 251 5.25 -12.57 9.02
CA VAL A 251 5.67 -11.45 8.19
C VAL A 251 5.22 -10.17 8.89
N THR A 252 6.16 -9.27 9.15
CA THR A 252 5.85 -7.86 9.42
C THR A 252 6.00 -7.11 8.10
N ALA A 253 4.97 -6.38 7.69
CA ALA A 253 4.87 -5.74 6.40
C ALA A 253 4.72 -4.23 6.57
N LYS A 254 5.69 -3.46 6.07
CA LYS A 254 5.63 -2.00 6.12
C LYS A 254 6.08 -1.42 4.79
N TRP A 255 5.17 -0.75 4.07
CA TRP A 255 5.50 -0.17 2.76
C TRP A 255 6.72 0.75 2.80
N SER A 256 6.76 1.63 3.81
CA SER A 256 7.90 2.48 4.14
C SER A 256 8.14 2.45 5.64
N VAL A 257 9.37 2.64 6.06
CA VAL A 257 9.77 2.55 7.47
C VAL A 257 10.07 3.94 8.00
N ARG A 258 9.78 4.19 9.28
CA ARG A 258 10.27 5.36 10.00
C ARG A 258 10.94 4.91 11.29
N ALA A 259 11.89 5.69 11.78
CA ALA A 259 12.71 5.30 12.93
C ALA A 259 11.89 5.05 14.22
N ASP A 260 10.73 5.69 14.37
CA ASP A 260 9.80 5.45 15.47
C ASP A 260 9.06 4.12 15.34
N ARG A 261 8.72 3.71 14.11
CA ARG A 261 8.06 2.43 13.81
C ARG A 261 8.99 1.23 13.97
N GLU A 262 10.28 1.37 13.66
CA GLU A 262 11.29 0.31 13.84
C GLU A 262 11.42 -0.14 15.30
N LYS A 263 11.17 0.75 16.26
CA LYS A 263 11.31 0.44 17.69
C LYS A 263 10.27 -0.56 18.19
N GLN A 264 9.21 -0.82 17.43
CA GLN A 264 8.15 -1.76 17.80
C GLN A 264 8.55 -3.22 17.49
N PHE A 265 9.42 -3.44 16.50
CA PHE A 265 9.75 -4.79 16.03
C PHE A 265 10.36 -5.71 17.12
N PRO A 266 11.28 -5.26 17.99
CA PRO A 266 11.82 -6.14 19.03
C PRO A 266 10.76 -6.57 20.05
N THR A 267 9.84 -5.66 20.41
CA THR A 267 8.75 -5.95 21.34
C THR A 267 7.76 -6.95 20.73
N GLU A 268 7.37 -6.74 19.47
CA GLU A 268 6.50 -7.68 18.73
C GLU A 268 7.15 -9.06 18.60
N TYR A 269 8.45 -9.11 18.26
CA TYR A 269 9.18 -10.37 18.14
C TYR A 269 9.31 -11.12 19.46
N GLU A 270 9.53 -10.40 20.57
CA GLU A 270 9.53 -11.00 21.91
C GLU A 270 8.17 -11.63 22.25
N GLU A 271 7.07 -10.95 21.92
CA GLU A 271 5.72 -11.49 22.09
C GLU A 271 5.51 -12.76 21.26
N TYR A 272 5.97 -12.79 20.02
CA TYR A 272 5.91 -13.99 19.17
C TYR A 272 6.71 -15.16 19.77
N CYS A 273 7.93 -14.89 20.24
CA CYS A 273 8.77 -15.91 20.87
C CYS A 273 8.13 -16.47 22.15
N ASN A 274 7.47 -15.61 22.95
CA ASN A 274 6.82 -16.02 24.20
C ASN A 274 5.49 -16.75 23.97
N ALA A 275 4.82 -16.49 22.84
CA ALA A 275 3.55 -17.12 22.50
C ALA A 275 3.72 -18.48 21.81
N GLU A 276 4.88 -18.79 21.23
CA GLU A 276 5.15 -20.04 20.52
C GLU A 276 4.85 -21.27 21.40
N SER A 277 4.12 -22.25 20.87
CA SER A 277 3.62 -23.38 21.65
C SER A 277 4.03 -24.75 21.13
N ALA A 278 4.60 -24.84 19.93
CA ALA A 278 4.90 -26.10 19.25
C ALA A 278 6.39 -26.49 19.36
N ASN A 279 7.20 -25.73 20.10
CA ASN A 279 8.66 -25.89 20.20
C ASN A 279 9.34 -25.96 18.84
N GLN A 280 8.79 -25.21 17.88
CA GLN A 280 9.30 -25.11 16.53
C GLN A 280 9.40 -23.63 16.19
N LYS A 281 10.51 -23.19 15.61
CA LYS A 281 10.70 -21.77 15.27
C LYS A 281 9.74 -21.35 14.15
N PHE A 282 9.10 -20.18 14.31
CA PHE A 282 8.55 -19.43 13.18
C PHE A 282 9.68 -18.63 12.53
N GLN A 283 9.76 -18.66 11.20
CA GLN A 283 10.57 -17.68 10.49
C GLN A 283 9.97 -16.29 10.70
N TYR A 284 10.81 -15.30 10.97
CA TYR A 284 10.38 -13.92 11.09
C TYR A 284 10.94 -13.09 9.93
N VAL A 285 10.05 -12.59 9.08
CA VAL A 285 10.38 -11.94 7.81
C VAL A 285 9.88 -10.50 7.84
N PHE A 286 10.71 -9.58 7.39
CA PHE A 286 10.31 -8.19 7.18
C PHE A 286 10.16 -7.91 5.68
N VAL A 287 8.97 -7.44 5.24
CA VAL A 287 8.71 -7.09 3.83
C VAL A 287 8.44 -5.60 3.69
N THR A 288 9.12 -4.94 2.74
CA THR A 288 9.06 -3.48 2.57
C THR A 288 9.31 -2.99 1.13
N ASN A 289 8.92 -1.74 0.85
CA ASN A 289 9.31 -0.96 -0.32
C ASN A 289 10.11 0.30 0.09
N GLU A 290 10.84 0.25 1.21
CA GLU A 290 11.69 1.34 1.71
C GLU A 290 12.93 1.52 0.83
N PHE A 291 13.28 2.77 0.53
CA PHE A 291 14.47 3.11 -0.25
C PHE A 291 15.60 3.71 0.60
N ASP A 292 15.34 4.23 1.80
CA ASP A 292 16.38 4.78 2.67
C ASP A 292 17.40 3.69 3.06
N PRO A 293 18.69 3.84 2.69
CA PRO A 293 19.67 2.80 2.89
C PRO A 293 19.99 2.59 4.38
N ALA A 294 19.92 3.64 5.18
CA ALA A 294 20.16 3.52 6.61
C ALA A 294 19.03 2.76 7.31
N ARG A 295 17.77 2.93 6.87
CA ARG A 295 16.62 2.17 7.38
C ARG A 295 16.72 0.69 6.99
N LEU A 296 17.00 0.40 5.72
CA LEU A 296 17.18 -0.98 5.24
C LEU A 296 18.35 -1.69 5.93
N MET A 297 19.50 -1.02 6.04
CA MET A 297 20.68 -1.55 6.73
C MET A 297 20.39 -1.87 8.20
N ARG A 298 19.70 -0.99 8.93
CA ARG A 298 19.29 -1.26 10.32
C ARG A 298 18.39 -2.48 10.41
N ALA A 299 17.43 -2.64 9.51
CA ALA A 299 16.60 -3.84 9.47
C ALA A 299 17.41 -5.12 9.16
N CYS A 300 18.43 -5.02 8.31
CA CYS A 300 19.31 -6.15 8.01
C CYS A 300 20.18 -6.53 9.23
N GLU A 301 20.56 -5.58 10.08
CA GLU A 301 21.56 -5.76 11.13
C GLU A 301 20.99 -5.82 12.55
N VAL A 302 19.70 -5.56 12.73
CA VAL A 302 19.05 -5.56 14.05
C VAL A 302 19.17 -6.94 14.70
N LEU A 303 19.70 -6.94 15.92
CA LEU A 303 19.88 -8.12 16.74
C LEU A 303 18.82 -8.20 17.84
N PHE A 304 18.36 -9.41 18.12
CA PHE A 304 17.57 -9.75 19.29
C PHE A 304 18.24 -10.93 20.00
N ARG A 305 18.61 -10.74 21.28
CA ARG A 305 19.36 -11.73 22.08
C ARG A 305 20.59 -12.31 21.32
N ASN A 306 21.43 -11.40 20.79
CA ASN A 306 22.65 -11.68 20.02
C ASN A 306 22.48 -12.48 18.71
N ASN A 307 21.26 -12.61 18.20
CA ASN A 307 20.99 -13.21 16.89
C ASN A 307 20.29 -12.21 15.98
N LEU A 308 20.42 -12.36 14.67
CA LEU A 308 19.63 -11.58 13.72
C LEU A 308 18.14 -11.78 14.01
N MET A 309 17.41 -10.67 14.17
CA MET A 309 15.99 -10.72 14.52
C MET A 309 15.16 -11.23 13.36
N PHE A 310 15.39 -10.70 12.16
CA PHE A 310 14.72 -11.15 10.94
C PHE A 310 15.53 -12.23 10.25
N ASP A 311 14.91 -13.37 9.95
CA ASP A 311 15.49 -14.41 9.11
C ASP A 311 15.72 -13.88 7.69
N HIS A 312 14.76 -13.12 7.15
CA HIS A 312 14.90 -12.42 5.87
C HIS A 312 14.39 -10.99 5.94
N VAL A 313 15.12 -10.07 5.30
CA VAL A 313 14.59 -8.76 4.91
C VAL A 313 14.29 -8.81 3.42
N VAL A 314 13.06 -8.50 3.05
CA VAL A 314 12.54 -8.63 1.69
C VAL A 314 12.16 -7.24 1.19
N HIS A 315 12.81 -6.80 0.12
CA HIS A 315 12.37 -5.63 -0.63
C HIS A 315 11.45 -6.06 -1.77
N ILE A 316 10.43 -5.26 -2.11
CA ILE A 316 9.52 -5.59 -3.22
C ILE A 316 10.29 -5.89 -4.50
N ASN A 317 11.28 -5.05 -4.84
CA ASN A 317 12.23 -5.37 -5.90
C ASN A 317 13.60 -4.72 -5.62
N THR A 318 14.65 -5.52 -5.41
CA THR A 318 16.00 -5.00 -5.14
C THR A 318 16.64 -4.32 -6.34
N ASN A 319 16.19 -4.61 -7.57
CA ASN A 319 16.64 -3.88 -8.76
C ASN A 319 16.15 -2.43 -8.77
N GLY A 320 14.98 -2.14 -8.17
CA GLY A 320 14.53 -0.76 -7.98
C GLY A 320 15.46 0.05 -7.07
N ILE A 321 15.99 -0.58 -6.01
CA ILE A 321 17.02 0.03 -5.15
C ILE A 321 18.28 0.30 -5.97
N ARG A 322 18.75 -0.69 -6.76
CA ARG A 322 19.92 -0.52 -7.62
C ARG A 322 19.74 0.59 -8.64
N ALA A 323 18.55 0.71 -9.25
CA ALA A 323 18.24 1.81 -10.16
C ALA A 323 18.31 3.17 -9.46
N ALA A 324 17.73 3.28 -8.25
CA ALA A 324 17.75 4.52 -7.48
C ALA A 324 19.16 4.94 -7.03
N TYR A 325 20.07 3.98 -6.81
CA TYR A 325 21.41 4.26 -6.29
C TYR A 325 22.56 4.12 -7.29
N GLY A 326 22.34 3.47 -8.43
CA GLY A 326 23.29 3.28 -9.53
C GLY A 326 24.61 2.59 -9.15
N GLU A 327 25.48 2.42 -10.14
CA GLU A 327 26.91 2.18 -9.90
C GLU A 327 27.52 3.48 -9.35
N LEU A 328 27.89 3.46 -8.07
CA LEU A 328 28.35 4.65 -7.36
C LEU A 328 29.81 4.95 -7.70
N PRO A 329 30.17 6.22 -7.98
CA PRO A 329 31.55 6.68 -7.88
C PRO A 329 32.05 6.48 -6.44
N ALA A 330 33.30 6.02 -6.30
CA ALA A 330 33.89 5.56 -5.04
C ALA A 330 34.10 6.63 -3.95
N ASP A 331 33.82 7.92 -4.23
CA ASP A 331 34.23 9.01 -3.34
C ASP A 331 33.13 9.52 -2.38
N GLY A 332 33.36 9.25 -1.09
CA GLY A 332 33.34 10.27 -0.02
C GLY A 332 32.05 10.56 0.75
N GLY A 333 31.80 9.84 1.86
CA GLY A 333 30.81 10.21 2.89
C GLY A 333 30.17 9.07 3.70
N ARG A 334 29.49 9.39 4.81
CA ARG A 334 28.66 8.41 5.58
C ARG A 334 27.42 7.94 4.81
N ALA A 335 26.88 8.79 3.95
CA ALA A 335 25.74 8.45 3.09
C ALA A 335 26.12 7.48 1.97
N THR A 336 27.38 7.50 1.51
CA THR A 336 27.94 6.50 0.58
C THR A 336 28.18 5.15 1.27
N ASP A 337 28.52 5.14 2.56
CA ASP A 337 28.73 3.89 3.31
C ASP A 337 27.43 3.08 3.48
N SER A 338 26.35 3.71 3.97
CA SER A 338 25.04 3.03 4.09
C SER A 338 24.48 2.53 2.75
N ARG A 339 24.70 3.26 1.65
CA ARG A 339 24.31 2.81 0.29
C ARG A 339 25.09 1.57 -0.12
N ARG A 340 26.43 1.62 -0.01
CA ARG A 340 27.31 0.49 -0.32
C ARG A 340 26.91 -0.75 0.48
N ARG A 341 26.70 -0.60 1.80
CA ARG A 341 26.32 -1.72 2.68
C ARG A 341 24.95 -2.32 2.32
N VAL A 342 23.98 -1.51 1.89
CA VAL A 342 22.70 -2.06 1.40
C VAL A 342 22.90 -2.87 0.12
N ILE A 343 23.75 -2.43 -0.80
CA ILE A 343 24.09 -3.22 -1.99
C ILE A 343 24.79 -4.53 -1.59
N GLU A 344 25.74 -4.49 -0.65
CA GLU A 344 26.39 -5.69 -0.11
C GLU A 344 25.40 -6.65 0.57
N HIS A 345 24.37 -6.13 1.25
CA HIS A 345 23.28 -6.95 1.81
C HIS A 345 22.43 -7.58 0.71
N ILE A 346 22.24 -6.91 -0.44
CA ILE A 346 21.58 -7.52 -1.61
C ILE A 346 22.45 -8.64 -2.18
N ASP A 347 23.73 -8.38 -2.39
CA ASP A 347 24.67 -9.35 -2.99
C ASP A 347 24.87 -10.59 -2.12
N SER A 348 24.99 -10.40 -0.80
CA SER A 348 25.11 -11.50 0.18
C SER A 348 23.80 -12.27 0.42
N GLY A 349 22.66 -11.76 -0.05
CA GLY A 349 21.34 -12.35 0.17
C GLY A 349 20.76 -12.09 1.56
N ARG A 350 21.30 -11.11 2.31
CA ARG A 350 20.69 -10.64 3.55
C ARG A 350 19.42 -9.83 3.30
N LEU A 351 19.44 -9.00 2.25
CA LEU A 351 18.31 -8.29 1.68
C LEU A 351 17.94 -8.94 0.34
N ILE A 352 16.76 -9.55 0.24
CA ILE A 352 16.34 -10.29 -0.96
C ILE A 352 15.15 -9.63 -1.65
N SER A 353 14.94 -9.92 -2.93
CA SER A 353 13.73 -9.51 -3.64
C SER A 353 12.53 -10.35 -3.20
N LEU A 354 11.32 -9.79 -3.39
CA LEU A 354 10.06 -10.53 -3.23
C LEU A 354 10.06 -11.81 -4.08
N GLU A 355 10.55 -11.75 -5.31
CA GLU A 355 10.71 -12.90 -6.19
C GLU A 355 11.53 -14.02 -5.56
N ARG A 356 12.71 -13.71 -5.01
CA ARG A 356 13.60 -14.71 -4.41
C ARG A 356 12.98 -15.33 -3.16
N TRP A 357 12.28 -14.53 -2.36
CA TRP A 357 11.57 -15.02 -1.19
C TRP A 357 10.40 -15.93 -1.59
N LEU A 358 9.54 -15.53 -2.53
CA LEU A 358 8.42 -16.34 -3.02
C LEU A 358 8.89 -17.65 -3.69
N THR A 359 10.00 -17.60 -4.41
CA THR A 359 10.64 -18.81 -4.97
C THR A 359 11.01 -19.79 -3.86
N THR A 360 11.61 -19.28 -2.78
CA THR A 360 11.99 -20.10 -1.61
C THR A 360 10.75 -20.72 -0.95
N LEU A 361 9.69 -19.92 -0.76
CA LEU A 361 8.40 -20.39 -0.22
C LEU A 361 7.72 -21.44 -1.10
N SER A 362 7.91 -21.38 -2.42
CA SER A 362 7.33 -22.32 -3.39
C SER A 362 8.06 -23.66 -3.43
N THR A 363 9.33 -23.69 -3.03
CA THR A 363 10.17 -24.90 -3.00
C THR A 363 10.15 -25.67 -1.69
N GLN A 364 9.52 -25.11 -0.64
CA GLN A 364 9.32 -25.71 0.68
C GLN A 364 7.90 -26.23 0.86
#